data_AF-A0A9D1DWN4-F1
#
_entry.id   AF-A0A9D1DWN4-F1
#
_cell.length_a   1.000
_cell.length_b   1.000
_cell.length_c   1.000
_cell.angle_alpha   90.00
_cell.angle_beta   90.00
_cell.angle_gamma   90.00
#
_symmetry.space_group_name_H-M   'P 1'
#
loop_
_entity.id
_entity.type
_entity.pdbx_description
1 polymer ?
#
loop_
_entity_poly.entity_id
_entity_poly.type
_entity_poly.pdbx_seq_one_letter_code
_entity_poly.pdbx_strand_id
1 'polypeptide(L)'
;VGKVFDTEQSIVSYDNLGIARLIYQLPTTLCETFLKEVFKTGSIDSLDHETLFTIHKFFENNLNVSETSRKLFVHRNTLVYRLEKIKKLTGLDLREFDHAIIFKIALMVKQYLNSSPTKF
;
A
#
# COMPACT_ATOMS: atom_id res chain seq x y z
N VAL A 1 -5.51 17.11 -1.67
CA VAL A 1 -5.94 15.76 -1.24
C VAL A 1 -6.18 14.85 -2.43
N GLY A 2 -7.07 15.18 -3.39
CA GLY A 2 -7.27 14.38 -4.61
C GLY A 2 -5.99 14.09 -5.40
N LYS A 3 -5.18 15.13 -5.70
CA LYS A 3 -3.88 15.01 -6.40
C LYS A 3 -2.84 14.07 -5.75
N VAL A 4 -2.98 13.77 -4.46
CA VAL A 4 -1.99 12.99 -3.70
C VAL A 4 -2.29 11.49 -3.80
N PHE A 5 -3.57 11.11 -3.87
CA PHE A 5 -4.00 9.71 -3.80
C PHE A 5 -4.59 9.19 -5.11
N ASP A 6 -4.99 10.08 -6.03
CA ASP A 6 -5.58 9.73 -7.31
C ASP A 6 -4.97 10.62 -8.41
N THR A 7 -4.03 10.05 -9.18
CA THR A 7 -3.30 10.76 -10.25
C THR A 7 -3.98 10.66 -11.61
N GLU A 8 -5.03 9.83 -11.76
CA GLU A 8 -5.71 9.59 -13.05
C GLU A 8 -7.05 10.32 -13.20
N GLN A 9 -7.64 10.87 -12.12
CA GLN A 9 -8.89 11.62 -12.19
C GLN A 9 -8.68 13.11 -11.88
N SER A 10 -9.07 13.99 -12.80
CA SER A 10 -8.90 15.44 -12.65
C SER A 10 -9.82 16.07 -11.61
N ILE A 11 -10.89 15.37 -11.21
CA ILE A 11 -11.88 15.78 -10.21
C ILE A 11 -12.24 14.55 -9.37
N VAL A 12 -11.83 14.54 -8.09
CA VAL A 12 -12.22 13.51 -7.12
C VAL A 12 -13.25 14.11 -6.18
N SER A 13 -14.45 13.51 -6.12
CA SER A 13 -15.49 13.93 -5.18
C SER A 13 -14.97 13.88 -3.75
N TYR A 14 -15.25 14.91 -2.95
CA TYR A 14 -14.80 15.02 -1.56
C TYR A 14 -15.23 13.82 -0.70
N ASP A 15 -16.39 13.23 -1.03
CA ASP A 15 -16.95 12.06 -0.35
C ASP A 15 -16.24 10.74 -0.73
N ASN A 16 -15.56 10.69 -1.88
CA ASN A 16 -14.83 9.51 -2.36
C ASN A 16 -13.39 9.44 -1.82
N LEU A 17 -12.92 10.45 -1.08
CA LEU A 17 -11.58 10.48 -0.51
C LEU A 17 -11.40 9.50 0.66
N GLY A 18 -12.48 9.08 1.32
CA GLY A 18 -12.47 8.06 2.38
C GLY A 18 -11.34 8.24 3.40
N ILE A 19 -10.57 7.16 3.62
CA ILE A 19 -9.42 7.11 4.55
C ILE A 19 -8.33 8.14 4.18
N ALA A 20 -8.19 8.50 2.91
CA ALA A 20 -7.18 9.47 2.46
C ALA A 20 -7.41 10.87 3.06
N ARG A 21 -8.66 11.25 3.36
CA ARG A 21 -8.98 12.49 4.07
C ARG A 21 -8.43 12.46 5.50
N LEU A 22 -8.60 11.34 6.21
CA LEU A 22 -8.09 11.17 7.57
C LEU A 22 -6.56 11.28 7.56
N ILE A 23 -5.89 10.57 6.66
CA ILE A 23 -4.43 10.61 6.53
C ILE A 23 -3.92 12.04 6.29
N TYR A 24 -4.58 12.82 5.43
CA TYR A 24 -4.16 14.19 5.13
C TYR A 24 -4.27 15.16 6.32
N GLN A 25 -5.11 14.84 7.31
CA GLN A 25 -5.28 15.62 8.54
C GLN A 25 -4.26 15.25 9.61
N LEU A 26 -3.58 14.11 9.48
CA LEU A 26 -2.57 13.67 10.45
C LEU A 26 -1.26 14.48 10.29
N PRO A 27 -0.59 14.82 11.40
CA PRO A 27 0.76 15.37 11.37
C PRO A 27 1.74 14.44 10.66
N THR A 28 2.67 15.01 9.89
CA THR A 28 3.69 14.23 9.17
C THR A 28 4.57 13.40 10.11
N THR A 29 4.88 13.91 11.30
CA THR A 29 5.63 13.20 12.35
C THR A 29 4.92 11.94 12.83
N LEU A 30 3.58 11.97 12.96
CA LEU A 30 2.79 10.80 13.32
C LEU A 30 2.77 9.78 12.18
N CYS A 31 2.62 10.25 10.94
CA CYS A 31 2.72 9.42 9.74
C CYS A 31 4.07 8.70 9.63
N GLU A 32 5.17 9.41 9.86
CA GLU A 32 6.52 8.82 9.88
C GLU A 32 6.70 7.80 11.00
N THR A 33 6.18 8.09 12.19
CA THR A 33 6.22 7.17 13.34
C THR A 33 5.43 5.90 13.06
N PHE A 34 4.22 6.04 12.52
CA PHE A 34 3.39 4.91 12.11
C PHE A 34 4.09 4.03 11.09
N LEU A 35 4.74 4.60 10.05
CA LEU A 35 5.48 3.80 9.08
C LEU A 35 6.64 3.02 9.70
N LYS A 36 7.37 3.61 10.66
CA LYS A 36 8.44 2.92 11.40
C LYS A 36 7.90 1.79 12.27
N GLU A 37 6.73 1.96 12.87
CA GLU A 37 6.08 0.95 13.70
C GLU A 37 5.51 -0.21 12.89
N VAL A 38 4.99 0.06 11.69
CA VAL A 38 4.44 -0.97 10.79
C VAL A 38 5.56 -1.79 10.16
N PHE A 39 6.62 -1.13 9.67
CA PHE A 39 7.75 -1.80 9.02
C PHE A 39 8.94 -1.94 9.98
N LYS A 40 8.77 -2.67 11.09
CA LYS A 40 9.85 -2.85 12.10
C LYS A 40 11.09 -3.56 11.55
N THR A 41 10.93 -4.39 10.52
CA THR A 41 11.98 -5.30 10.01
C THR A 41 12.35 -5.05 8.54
N GLY A 42 12.16 -3.82 8.06
CA GLY A 42 12.50 -3.42 6.71
C GLY A 42 12.01 -1.99 6.46
N SER A 43 12.24 -1.45 5.26
CA SER A 43 11.56 -0.23 4.83
C SER A 43 10.64 -0.56 3.67
N ILE A 44 9.53 0.17 3.53
CA ILE A 44 8.76 0.15 2.29
C ILE A 44 9.63 0.49 1.07
N ASP A 45 10.69 1.28 1.29
CA ASP A 45 11.68 1.66 0.27
C ASP A 45 12.59 0.49 -0.15
N SER A 46 12.61 -0.61 0.62
CA SER A 46 13.35 -1.83 0.26
C SER A 46 12.56 -2.77 -0.67
N LEU A 47 11.28 -2.46 -0.91
CA LEU A 47 10.45 -3.22 -1.85
C LEU A 47 10.80 -2.78 -3.27
N ASP A 48 11.20 -3.74 -4.09
CA ASP A 48 11.42 -3.53 -5.50
C ASP A 48 10.12 -3.29 -6.27
N HIS A 49 10.24 -2.66 -7.44
CA HIS A 49 9.10 -2.30 -8.28
C HIS A 49 8.20 -3.50 -8.62
N GLU A 50 8.78 -4.68 -8.85
CA GLU A 50 8.02 -5.89 -9.13
C GLU A 50 7.17 -6.35 -7.93
N THR A 51 7.72 -6.24 -6.72
CA THR A 51 6.99 -6.58 -5.49
C THR A 51 5.85 -5.59 -5.25
N LEU A 52 6.09 -4.28 -5.39
CA LEU A 52 5.03 -3.28 -5.29
C LEU A 52 3.94 -3.52 -6.33
N PHE A 53 4.30 -3.80 -7.58
CA PHE A 53 3.34 -4.13 -8.63
C PHE A 53 2.49 -5.36 -8.29
N THR A 54 3.11 -6.40 -7.75
CA THR A 54 2.41 -7.62 -7.29
C THR A 54 1.41 -7.28 -6.19
N ILE A 55 1.80 -6.46 -5.22
CA ILE A 55 0.94 -6.01 -4.11
C ILE A 55 -0.25 -5.20 -4.62
N HIS A 56 -0.02 -4.23 -5.52
CA HIS A 56 -1.08 -3.43 -6.12
C HIS A 56 -2.09 -4.31 -6.86
N LYS A 57 -1.63 -5.24 -7.70
CA LYS A 57 -2.50 -6.19 -8.40
C LYS A 57 -3.23 -7.12 -7.44
N PHE A 58 -2.61 -7.49 -6.32
CA PHE A 58 -3.27 -8.30 -5.30
C PHE A 58 -4.42 -7.56 -4.62
N PHE A 59 -4.24 -6.28 -4.28
CA PHE A 59 -5.30 -5.43 -3.75
C PHE A 59 -6.42 -5.15 -4.76
N GLU A 60 -6.09 -4.87 -6.03
CA GLU A 60 -7.10 -4.67 -7.09
C GLU A 60 -8.01 -5.88 -7.30
N ASN A 61 -7.52 -7.08 -7.01
CA ASN A 61 -8.28 -8.33 -7.11
C ASN A 61 -8.82 -8.79 -5.76
N ASN A 62 -9.01 -7.88 -4.80
CA ASN A 62 -9.59 -8.16 -3.48
C ASN A 62 -8.90 -9.31 -2.74
N LEU A 63 -7.56 -9.35 -2.77
CA LEU A 63 -6.74 -10.39 -2.12
C LEU A 63 -6.96 -11.80 -2.68
N ASN A 64 -7.58 -11.93 -3.86
CA ASN A 64 -7.83 -13.22 -4.49
C ASN A 64 -6.59 -13.73 -5.23
N VAL A 65 -5.93 -14.73 -4.65
CA VAL A 65 -4.72 -15.34 -5.21
C VAL A 65 -4.93 -15.85 -6.65
N SER A 66 -6.08 -16.48 -6.93
CA SER A 66 -6.34 -17.11 -8.22
C SER A 66 -6.61 -16.09 -9.34
N GLU A 67 -7.31 -15.00 -9.04
CA GLU A 67 -7.54 -13.89 -9.98
C GLU A 67 -6.24 -13.12 -10.21
N THR A 68 -5.51 -12.78 -9.15
CA THR A 68 -4.25 -12.05 -9.25
C THR A 68 -3.21 -12.84 -10.05
N SER A 69 -3.09 -14.15 -9.85
CA SER A 69 -2.13 -14.97 -10.61
C SER A 69 -2.45 -14.95 -12.11
N ARG A 70 -3.72 -15.00 -12.48
CA ARG A 70 -4.17 -14.86 -13.88
C ARG A 70 -3.84 -13.48 -14.45
N LYS A 71 -4.09 -12.40 -13.69
CA LYS A 71 -3.82 -11.02 -14.11
C LYS A 71 -2.33 -10.69 -14.22
N LEU A 72 -1.50 -11.34 -13.41
CA LEU A 72 -0.04 -11.22 -13.45
C LEU A 72 0.61 -12.18 -14.47
N PHE A 73 -0.16 -13.05 -15.13
CA PHE A 73 0.35 -14.10 -16.02
C PHE A 73 1.39 -15.00 -15.35
N VAL A 74 1.21 -15.29 -14.06
CA VAL A 74 2.07 -16.20 -13.28
C VAL A 74 1.27 -17.37 -12.73
N HIS A 75 1.96 -18.46 -12.41
CA HIS A 75 1.31 -19.57 -11.72
C HIS A 75 0.90 -19.18 -10.29
N ARG A 76 -0.19 -19.76 -9.78
CA ARG A 76 -0.69 -19.54 -8.41
C ARG A 76 0.41 -19.70 -7.36
N ASN A 77 1.20 -20.77 -7.47
CA ASN A 77 2.28 -21.04 -6.51
C ASN A 77 3.41 -20.00 -6.57
N THR A 78 3.69 -19.45 -7.76
CA THR A 78 4.65 -18.36 -7.92
C THR A 78 4.17 -17.11 -7.21
N LEU A 79 2.87 -16.78 -7.31
CA LEU A 79 2.29 -15.68 -6.54
C LEU A 79 2.35 -15.94 -5.03
N VAL A 80 1.99 -17.15 -4.58
CA VAL A 80 2.10 -17.52 -3.16
C VAL A 80 3.54 -17.33 -2.66
N TYR A 81 4.54 -17.77 -3.43
CA TYR A 81 5.94 -17.56 -3.08
C TYR A 81 6.31 -16.07 -2.97
N ARG A 82 5.83 -15.23 -3.88
CA ARG A 82 6.03 -13.77 -3.79
C ARG A 82 5.39 -13.18 -2.53
N LEU A 83 4.17 -13.61 -2.19
CA LEU A 83 3.48 -13.18 -0.96
C LEU A 83 4.23 -13.62 0.30
N GLU A 84 4.78 -14.84 0.33
CA GLU A 84 5.64 -15.29 1.42
C GLU A 84 6.92 -14.46 1.55
N LYS A 85 7.53 -14.07 0.42
CA LYS A 85 8.69 -13.16 0.41
C LYS A 85 8.31 -11.79 0.99
N ILE A 86 7.16 -11.23 0.60
CA ILE A 86 6.65 -9.96 1.15
C ILE A 86 6.44 -10.07 2.66
N LYS A 87 5.83 -11.17 3.13
CA LYS A 87 5.64 -11.43 4.56
C LYS A 87 6.96 -11.48 5.32
N LYS A 88 8.00 -12.12 4.77
CA LYS A 88 9.33 -12.16 5.37
C LYS A 88 10.00 -10.78 5.46
N LEU A 89 9.83 -9.94 4.43
CA LEU A 89 10.43 -8.61 4.36
C LEU A 89 9.71 -7.59 5.26
N THR A 90 8.40 -7.70 5.36
CA THR A 90 7.56 -6.66 6.00
C THR A 90 6.96 -7.10 7.33
N GLY A 91 6.99 -8.39 7.65
CA GLY A 91 6.30 -8.98 8.80
C GLY A 91 4.80 -9.14 8.61
N LEU A 92 4.23 -8.66 7.49
CA LEU A 92 2.79 -8.61 7.25
C LEU A 92 2.35 -9.66 6.23
N ASP A 93 1.38 -10.48 6.60
CA ASP A 93 0.78 -11.45 5.69
C ASP A 93 -0.40 -10.81 4.96
N LEU A 94 -0.21 -10.43 3.70
CA LEU A 94 -1.25 -9.74 2.91
C LEU A 94 -2.50 -10.58 2.64
N ARG A 95 -2.47 -11.89 2.90
CA ARG A 95 -3.67 -12.75 2.79
C ARG A 95 -4.60 -12.57 3.99
N GLU A 96 -4.07 -12.12 5.11
CA GLU A 96 -4.85 -11.76 6.29
C GLU A 96 -5.40 -10.35 6.11
N PHE A 97 -6.71 -10.20 6.26
CA PHE A 97 -7.41 -8.94 5.99
C PHE A 97 -6.89 -7.78 6.84
N ASP A 98 -6.65 -8.01 8.13
CA ASP A 98 -6.16 -6.97 9.04
C ASP A 98 -4.77 -6.47 8.64
N HIS A 99 -3.88 -7.38 8.28
CA HIS A 99 -2.55 -7.04 7.78
C HIS A 99 -2.61 -6.32 6.43
N ALA A 100 -3.50 -6.77 5.54
CA ALA A 100 -3.73 -6.14 4.24
C ALA A 100 -4.17 -4.68 4.38
N ILE A 101 -5.09 -4.39 5.31
CA ILE A 101 -5.53 -3.01 5.60
C ILE A 101 -4.37 -2.18 6.12
N ILE A 102 -3.63 -2.69 7.12
CA ILE A 102 -2.47 -1.97 7.68
C ILE A 102 -1.48 -1.61 6.58
N PHE A 103 -1.18 -2.57 5.70
CA PHE A 103 -0.27 -2.35 4.58
C PHE A 103 -0.81 -1.34 3.57
N LYS A 104 -2.11 -1.42 3.23
CA LYS A 104 -2.77 -0.49 2.31
C LYS A 104 -2.73 0.94 2.85
N ILE A 105 -3.02 1.13 4.13
CA ILE A 105 -2.93 2.44 4.79
C ILE A 105 -1.49 2.93 4.83
N ALA A 106 -0.52 2.06 5.13
CA ALA A 106 0.89 2.43 5.13
C ALA A 106 1.39 2.90 3.75
N LEU A 107 0.97 2.24 2.66
CA LEU A 107 1.25 2.72 1.30
C LEU A 107 0.65 4.12 1.04
N MET A 108 -0.60 4.35 1.47
CA MET A 108 -1.24 5.66 1.33
C MET A 108 -0.51 6.74 2.14
N VAL A 109 -0.12 6.45 3.39
CA VAL A 109 0.66 7.36 4.23
C VAL A 109 2.00 7.70 3.57
N LYS A 110 2.70 6.72 2.99
CA LYS A 110 3.95 6.96 2.26
C LYS A 110 3.73 7.85 1.04
N GLN A 111 2.68 7.62 0.26
CA GLN A 111 2.32 8.46 -0.88
C GLN A 111 2.02 9.91 -0.45
N TYR A 112 1.37 10.11 0.69
CA TYR A 112 1.12 11.42 1.29
C TYR A 112 2.41 12.15 1.68
N LEU A 113 3.33 11.46 2.35
CA LEU A 113 4.62 12.04 2.73
C LEU A 113 5.45 12.41 1.48
N ASN A 114 5.45 11.56 0.44
CA ASN A 114 6.18 11.83 -0.80
C ASN A 114 5.57 12.98 -1.63
N SER A 115 4.26 13.22 -1.52
CA SER A 115 3.56 14.26 -2.29
C SER A 115 3.53 15.63 -1.63
N SER A 116 4.05 15.75 -0.40
CA SER A 116 4.05 17.00 0.35
C SER A 116 5.39 17.72 0.22
N PRO A 117 5.54 18.76 -0.61
CA PRO A 117 6.56 19.76 -0.37
C PRO A 117 6.10 20.52 0.88
N THR A 118 6.67 20.17 2.03
CA THR A 118 6.71 20.98 3.26
C THR A 118 5.44 21.79 3.55
N LYS A 119 4.49 21.22 4.31
CA LYS A 119 3.56 22.08 5.06
C LYS A 119 4.42 22.82 6.10
N PHE A 120 4.48 24.15 5.98
CA PHE A 120 4.99 25.06 7.00
C PHE A 120 4.30 24.82 8.35
#